data_AF-A0A7C1VUF5-F1
#
_entry.id   AF-A0A7C1VUF5-F1
#
_cell.length_a   1.000
_cell.length_b   1.000
_cell.length_c   1.000
_cell.angle_alpha   90.00
_cell.angle_beta   90.00
_cell.angle_gamma   90.00
#
_symmetry.space_group_name_H-M   'P 1'
#
loop_
_entity.id
_entity.type
_entity.pdbx_description
1 polymer ?
#
loop_
_entity_poly.entity_id
_entity_poly.type
_entity_poly.pdbx_seq_one_letter_code
_entity_poly.pdbx_strand_id
1 'polypeptide(L)' 'MGGVRNAKDKKEYVITDDNQKKAVLIDVETFKKIEEILEDYGLGKYMEEIEQEETLSIKDAQEYYGTLKKNQR' A
#
# COMPACT_ATOMS: atom_id res chain seq x y z
N MET A 1 16.79 -32.58 -4.00
CA MET A 1 17.11 -31.29 -3.34
C MET A 1 17.62 -30.33 -4.40
N GLY A 2 16.73 -29.54 -5.01
CA GLY A 2 17.12 -28.49 -5.96
C GLY A 2 17.26 -27.18 -5.21
N GLY A 3 18.50 -26.69 -5.08
CA GLY A 3 18.79 -25.44 -4.39
C GLY A 3 18.07 -24.25 -5.04
N VAL A 4 17.29 -23.53 -4.23
CA VAL A 4 16.69 -22.26 -4.63
C VAL A 4 17.82 -21.25 -4.76
N ARG A 5 18.15 -20.89 -6.01
CA ARG A 5 19.07 -19.79 -6.29
C ARG A 5 18.35 -18.50 -5.91
N ASN A 6 18.73 -17.91 -4.78
CA ASN A 6 18.36 -16.54 -4.43
C ASN A 6 19.06 -15.59 -5.42
N ALA A 7 18.40 -15.31 -6.54
CA ALA A 7 18.79 -14.22 -7.42
C ALA A 7 18.25 -12.92 -6.81
N LYS A 8 19.05 -12.29 -5.96
CA LYS A 8 18.83 -10.92 -5.50
C LYS A 8 18.76 -10.04 -6.76
N ASP A 9 17.62 -9.39 -6.97
CA ASP A 9 17.39 -8.31 -7.95
C ASP A 9 17.26 -8.70 -9.44
N LYS A 10 16.54 -9.77 -9.77
CA LYS A 10 16.09 -10.02 -11.16
C LYS A 10 14.60 -9.72 -11.34
N LYS A 11 14.30 -8.68 -12.14
CA LYS A 11 12.96 -8.46 -12.70
C LYS A 11 12.81 -9.23 -14.01
N GLU A 12 11.78 -10.03 -14.10
CA GLU A 12 11.41 -10.73 -15.33
C GLU A 12 10.11 -10.14 -15.88
N TYR A 13 9.83 -10.36 -17.17
CA TYR A 13 8.65 -9.81 -17.82
C TYR A 13 7.83 -10.91 -18.47
N VAL A 14 6.51 -10.83 -18.30
CA VAL A 14 5.56 -11.58 -19.11
C VAL A 14 5.33 -10.78 -20.40
N ILE A 15 5.77 -11.35 -21.52
CA ILE A 15 5.66 -10.74 -22.85
C ILE A 15 4.50 -11.38 -23.61
N THR A 16 3.71 -10.57 -24.31
CA THR A 16 2.62 -11.02 -25.19
C THR A 16 3.12 -11.40 -26.57
N ASP A 17 2.27 -12.06 -27.36
CA ASP A 17 2.63 -12.52 -28.72
C ASP A 17 2.97 -11.37 -29.67
N ASP A 18 2.45 -10.15 -29.43
CA ASP A 18 2.81 -8.91 -30.14
C ASP A 18 4.03 -8.18 -29.55
N ASN A 19 4.84 -8.91 -28.76
CA ASN A 19 6.09 -8.45 -28.15
C ASN A 19 5.92 -7.25 -27.18
N GLN A 20 4.75 -7.13 -26.54
CA GLN A 20 4.48 -6.11 -25.52
C GLN A 20 4.69 -6.66 -24.10
N LYS A 21 5.18 -5.82 -23.18
CA LYS A 21 5.31 -6.18 -21.77
C LYS A 21 3.93 -6.06 -21.10
N LYS A 22 3.41 -7.17 -20.57
CA LYS A 22 2.10 -7.22 -19.90
C LYS A 22 2.20 -7.25 -18.38
N ALA A 23 3.21 -7.93 -17.84
CA ALA A 23 3.43 -7.99 -16.40
C ALA A 23 4.93 -8.04 -16.09
N VAL A 24 5.27 -7.71 -14.84
CA VAL A 24 6.60 -7.90 -14.27
C VAL A 24 6.50 -8.96 -13.18
N LEU A 25 7.43 -9.91 -13.19
CA LEU A 25 7.62 -10.86 -12.11
C LEU A 25 8.79 -10.35 -11.25
N ILE A 26 8.51 -10.16 -9.97
CA ILE A 26 9.46 -9.74 -8.95
C ILE A 26 9.30 -10.67 -7.75
N ASP A 27 10.32 -10.77 -6.91
CA ASP A 27 10.19 -11.48 -5.65
C ASP A 27 9.22 -10.74 -4.72
N VAL A 28 8.59 -11.51 -3.83
CA VAL A 28 7.54 -11.02 -2.94
C VAL A 28 8.07 -9.96 -1.97
N GLU A 29 9.33 -10.02 -1.57
CA GLU A 29 9.90 -9.03 -0.64
C GLU A 29 10.12 -7.69 -1.34
N THR A 30 10.56 -7.72 -2.61
CA THR A 30 10.60 -6.51 -3.45
C THR A 30 9.21 -5.91 -3.65
N PHE A 31 8.18 -6.74 -3.90
CA PHE A 31 6.80 -6.26 -4.03
C PHE A 31 6.31 -5.57 -2.74
N LYS A 32 6.48 -6.22 -1.58
CA LYS A 32 6.09 -5.64 -0.29
C LYS A 32 6.77 -4.31 0.00
N LYS A 33 8.07 -4.20 -0.32
CA LYS A 33 8.80 -2.94 -0.14
C LYS A 33 8.27 -1.82 -1.02
N ILE A 34 7.79 -2.14 -2.22
CA ILE A 34 7.14 -1.15 -3.09
C ILE A 34 5.81 -0.70 -2.46
N GLU A 35 4.98 -1.63 -2.00
CA GLU A 35 3.71 -1.33 -1.32
C GLU A 35 3.94 -0.45 -0.08
N GLU A 36 4.87 -0.81 0.80
CA GLU A 36 5.22 -0.06 2.02
C GLU A 36 5.57 1.41 1.69
N ILE A 37 6.43 1.63 0.69
CA ILE A 37 6.81 2.98 0.27
C ILE A 37 5.62 3.78 -0.27
N LEU A 38 4.74 3.13 -1.05
CA LEU A 38 3.57 3.79 -1.63
C LEU A 38 2.52 4.12 -0.55
N GLU A 39 2.28 3.20 0.39
CA GLU A 39 1.36 3.39 1.51
C GLU A 39 1.86 4.49 2.46
N ASP A 40 3.14 4.45 2.85
CA ASP A 40 3.75 5.46 3.72
C ASP A 40 3.68 6.86 3.09
N TYR A 41 3.97 6.96 1.79
CA TYR A 41 3.88 8.23 1.07
C TYR A 41 2.43 8.73 0.99
N GLY A 42 1.50 7.85 0.63
CA GLY A 42 0.08 8.18 0.53
C GLY A 42 -0.50 8.64 1.86
N LEU A 43 -0.19 7.90 2.95
CA LEU A 43 -0.60 8.26 4.30
C LEU A 43 -0.01 9.60 4.74
N GLY A 44 1.29 9.82 4.50
CA GLY A 44 1.94 11.08 4.79
C GLY A 44 1.27 12.25 4.07
N LYS A 45 0.88 12.08 2.80
CA LYS A 45 0.14 13.10 2.05
C LYS A 45 -1.25 13.38 2.62
N TYR A 46 -2.01 12.34 2.99
CA TYR A 46 -3.29 12.55 3.65
C TYR A 46 -3.16 13.28 4.99
N MET A 47 -2.09 13.02 5.75
CA MET A 47 -1.81 13.73 7.00
C MET A 47 -1.46 15.20 6.76
N GLU A 48 -0.67 15.51 5.72
CA GLU A 48 -0.36 16.89 5.32
C GLU A 48 -1.63 17.66 4.90
N GLU A 49 -2.54 17.02 4.15
CA GLU A 49 -3.78 17.66 3.67
C GLU A 49 -4.70 18.11 4.81
N ILE A 50 -4.71 17.38 5.93
CA ILE A 50 -5.55 17.66 7.10
C ILE A 50 -4.81 18.36 8.24
N GLU A 51 -3.54 18.79 8.04
CA GLU A 51 -2.70 19.32 9.13
C GLU A 51 -3.33 20.52 9.84
N GLN A 52 -4.11 21.33 9.12
CA GLN A 52 -4.79 22.51 9.65
C GLN A 52 -6.20 22.23 10.17
N GLU A 53 -6.71 21.00 10.01
CA GLU A 53 -8.02 20.63 10.52
C GLU A 53 -8.00 20.49 12.05
N GLU A 54 -9.15 20.74 12.67
CA GLU A 54 -9.27 20.64 14.12
C GLU A 54 -9.13 19.18 14.56
N THR A 55 -8.24 18.94 15.52
CA THR A 55 -8.06 17.61 16.11
C THR A 55 -9.10 17.35 17.18
N LEU A 56 -9.70 16.16 17.15
CA LEU A 56 -10.65 15.74 18.19
C LEU A 56 -9.91 15.23 19.42
N SER A 57 -10.47 15.51 20.60
CA SER A 57 -10.05 14.80 21.82
C SER A 57 -10.37 13.31 21.68
N ILE A 58 -9.68 12.44 22.44
CA ILE A 58 -9.96 10.99 22.42
C ILE A 58 -11.44 10.71 22.71
N LYS A 59 -12.05 11.46 23.63
CA LYS A 59 -13.47 11.33 23.96
C LYS A 59 -14.36 11.67 22.76
N ASP A 60 -14.15 12.83 22.15
CA ASP A 60 -14.96 13.30 21.03
C ASP A 60 -14.78 12.42 19.79
N ALA A 61 -13.57 11.93 19.56
CA ALA A 61 -13.27 10.97 18.51
C ALA A 61 -14.02 9.64 18.70
N GLN A 62 -14.08 9.12 19.93
CA GLN A 62 -14.83 7.90 20.25
C GLN A 62 -16.35 8.09 20.06
N GLU A 63 -16.89 9.23 20.51
CA GLU A 63 -18.30 9.57 20.33
C GLU A 63 -18.65 9.69 18.84
N TYR A 64 -17.86 10.47 18.09
CA TYR A 64 -18.01 10.67 16.65
C TYR A 64 -17.96 9.34 15.88
N TYR A 65 -16.96 8.49 16.14
CA TYR A 65 -16.85 7.18 15.52
C TYR A 65 -18.06 6.27 15.80
N GLY A 66 -18.61 6.37 17.02
CA GLY A 66 -19.85 5.70 17.39
C GLY A 66 -21.06 6.12 16.54
N THR A 67 -21.12 7.37 16.07
CA THR A 67 -22.17 7.85 15.17
C THR A 67 -22.04 7.29 13.75
N LEU A 68 -20.81 7.21 13.22
CA LEU A 68 -20.53 6.65 11.90
C LEU A 68 -20.98 5.19 11.79
N LYS A 69 -20.74 4.39 12.84
CA LYS A 69 -21.20 2.98 12.90
C LYS A 69 -22.72 2.81 12.89
N LYS A 70 -23.47 3.81 13.37
CA LYS A 70 -24.94 3.77 13.39
C LYS A 70 -25.53 4.12 12.03
N ASN A 71 -24.85 4.97 11.26
CA ASN A 71 -25.28 5.42 9.94
C ASN A 71 -24.91 4.47 8.79
N GLN A 72 -24.14 3.41 9.07
CA GLN A 72 -23.80 2.34 8.12
C GLN A 72 -24.68 1.08 8.28
N ARG A 73 -25.83 1.19 8.97
CA ARG A 73 -26.80 0.10 9.15
C ARG A 73 -28.09 0.36 8.38
#